data_AF-H5YCZ3-F1
#
_entry.id   AF-H5YCZ3-F1
#
_cell.length_a   1.000
_cell.length_b   1.000
_cell.length_c   1.000
_cell.angle_alpha   90.00
_cell.angle_beta   90.00
_cell.angle_gamma   90.00
#
_symmetry.space_group_name_H-M   'P 1'
#
loop_
_entity.id
_entity.type
_entity.pdbx_description
1 polymer ?
#
loop_
_entity_poly.entity_id
_entity_poly.type
_entity_poly.pdbx_seq_one_letter_code
_entity_poly.pdbx_strand_id
1 'polypeptide(L)'
;MSKPVPDKAEIALEYPDKFYVGTFGHSSRFEARLDGSGVALVLQQPGTADERKSVHLHLNFGLLAGILRELAGSVAAIPKDDIAHREQLADALAELQRVLRPS
;
A
#
# COMPACT_ATOMS: atom_id res chain seq x y z
N MET A 1 -4.02 -13.18 7.54
CA MET A 1 -4.40 -12.41 8.75
C MET A 1 -4.03 -10.96 8.51
N SER A 2 -4.96 -10.02 8.70
CA SER A 2 -4.70 -8.59 8.50
C SER A 2 -3.84 -8.01 9.62
N LYS A 3 -2.98 -7.05 9.29
CA LYS A 3 -2.03 -6.38 10.19
C LYS A 3 -2.53 -4.96 10.53
N PRO A 4 -2.19 -4.36 11.68
CA PRO A 4 -2.51 -2.95 11.93
C PRO A 4 -1.80 -2.06 10.91
N VAL A 5 -2.42 -0.93 10.54
CA VAL A 5 -1.75 0.09 9.71
C VAL A 5 -0.65 0.75 10.57
N PRO A 6 0.60 0.78 10.10
CA PRO A 6 1.72 1.32 10.89
C PRO A 6 1.65 2.83 11.06
N ASP A 7 1.01 3.54 10.13
CA ASP A 7 0.94 4.99 10.04
C ASP A 7 -0.47 5.47 9.62
N LYS A 8 -0.63 5.90 8.37
CA LYS A 8 -1.83 6.48 7.80
C LYS A 8 -1.86 6.23 6.29
N ALA A 9 -3.01 5.79 5.78
CA ALA A 9 -3.32 5.80 4.37
C ALA A 9 -4.46 6.78 4.08
N GLU A 10 -4.32 7.57 3.03
CA GLU A 10 -5.37 8.43 2.49
C GLU A 10 -5.77 7.90 1.12
N ILE A 11 -7.06 7.64 0.94
CA ILE A 11 -7.61 7.13 -0.31
C ILE A 11 -8.60 8.15 -0.84
N ALA A 12 -8.42 8.52 -2.11
CA ALA A 12 -9.36 9.31 -2.89
C ALA A 12 -9.74 8.52 -4.15
N LEU A 13 -11.03 8.46 -4.44
CA LEU A 13 -11.59 7.94 -5.68
C LEU A 13 -12.46 9.03 -6.29
N GLU A 14 -12.01 9.55 -7.43
CA GLU A 14 -12.65 10.67 -8.12
C GLU A 14 -13.30 10.20 -9.42
N TYR A 15 -14.58 10.48 -9.53
CA TYR A 15 -15.34 10.44 -10.78
C TYR A 15 -15.73 11.88 -11.14
N PRO A 16 -16.09 12.18 -12.40
CA PRO A 16 -16.48 13.53 -12.80
C PRO A 16 -17.58 14.17 -11.94
N ASP A 17 -18.49 13.36 -11.38
CA ASP A 17 -19.64 13.79 -10.58
C ASP A 17 -19.58 13.33 -9.10
N LYS A 18 -18.56 12.56 -8.70
CA LYS A 18 -18.49 11.94 -7.37
C LYS A 18 -17.08 11.93 -6.84
N PHE A 19 -16.95 12.25 -5.56
CA PHE A 19 -15.69 12.22 -4.86
C PHE A 19 -15.84 11.40 -3.58
N TYR A 20 -15.10 10.30 -3.48
CA TYR A 20 -15.03 9.47 -2.28
C TYR A 20 -13.64 9.61 -1.68
N VAL A 21 -13.57 10.06 -0.43
CA VAL A 21 -12.31 10.21 0.30
C VAL A 21 -12.39 9.54 1.66
N GLY A 22 -11.29 8.95 2.10
CA GLY A 22 -11.23 8.32 3.41
C GLY A 22 -9.80 8.11 3.89
N THR A 23 -9.64 8.21 5.20
CA THR A 23 -8.36 7.99 5.89
C THR A 23 -8.40 6.70 6.72
N PHE A 24 -7.36 5.89 6.63
CA PHE A 24 -7.14 4.71 7.48
C PHE A 24 -5.93 4.99 8.38
N GLY A 25 -6.12 5.06 9.70
CA GLY A 25 -5.04 5.27 10.67
C GLY A 25 -4.72 4.01 11.48
N HIS A 26 -3.99 4.16 12.59
CA HIS A 26 -3.56 3.05 13.46
C HIS A 26 -4.65 2.07 13.94
N SER A 27 -5.92 2.52 14.06
CA SER A 27 -7.06 1.65 14.41
C SER A 27 -7.57 0.79 13.23
N SER A 28 -7.10 1.11 12.02
CA SER A 28 -7.38 0.36 10.80
C SER A 28 -6.41 -0.80 10.63
N ARG A 29 -6.76 -1.72 9.73
CA ARG A 29 -5.96 -2.89 9.38
C ARG A 29 -5.72 -2.93 7.88
N PHE A 30 -4.61 -3.52 7.48
CA PHE A 30 -4.28 -3.79 6.09
C PHE A 30 -4.03 -5.28 5.84
N GLU A 31 -4.23 -5.69 4.59
CA GLU A 31 -3.80 -6.97 4.05
C GLU A 31 -3.16 -6.73 2.69
N ALA A 32 -2.03 -7.40 2.43
CA ALA A 32 -1.37 -7.42 1.15
C ALA A 32 -0.98 -8.86 0.83
N ARG A 33 -1.37 -9.34 -0.35
CA ARG A 33 -1.04 -10.70 -0.81
C ARG A 33 -0.74 -10.71 -2.30
N LEU A 34 0.23 -11.52 -2.71
CA LEU A 34 0.39 -11.92 -4.10
C LEU A 34 -0.62 -13.06 -4.37
N ASP A 35 -1.27 -13.03 -5.52
CA ASP A 35 -2.11 -14.12 -6.03
C ASP A 35 -1.70 -14.53 -7.44
N GLY A 36 -2.45 -15.42 -8.10
CA GLY A 36 -2.10 -15.93 -9.43
C GLY A 36 -2.07 -14.87 -10.55
N SER A 37 -2.57 -13.65 -10.31
CA SER A 37 -2.71 -12.60 -11.32
C SER A 37 -2.02 -11.28 -10.95
N GLY A 38 -1.74 -11.07 -9.67
CA GLY A 38 -1.17 -9.82 -9.22
C GLY A 38 -1.10 -9.69 -7.71
N VAL A 39 -1.45 -8.51 -7.22
CA VAL A 39 -1.42 -8.13 -5.81
C VAL A 39 -2.79 -7.65 -5.38
N ALA A 40 -3.34 -8.29 -4.36
CA ALA A 40 -4.54 -7.83 -3.68
C ALA A 40 -4.14 -7.04 -2.43
N LEU A 41 -4.67 -5.83 -2.31
CA LEU A 41 -4.49 -4.92 -1.20
C LEU A 41 -5.87 -4.62 -0.59
N VAL A 42 -5.97 -4.72 0.72
CA VAL A 42 -7.19 -4.36 1.46
C VAL A 42 -6.81 -3.43 2.60
N LEU A 43 -7.50 -2.31 2.70
CA LEU A 43 -7.54 -1.47 3.90
C LEU A 43 -8.92 -1.59 4.53
N GLN A 44 -9.00 -1.75 5.83
CA GLN A 44 -10.24 -1.89 6.56
C GLN A 44 -10.20 -1.13 7.88
N GLN A 45 -11.22 -0.33 8.14
CA GLN A 45 -11.51 0.19 9.47
C GLN A 45 -12.66 -0.65 10.04
N PRO A 46 -12.41 -1.47 11.07
CA PRO A 46 -13.48 -2.19 11.75
C PRO A 46 -14.33 -1.21 12.57
N GLY A 47 -15.59 -1.59 12.84
CA GLY A 47 -16.51 -0.75 13.61
C GLY A 47 -17.96 -1.12 13.36
N THR A 48 -18.86 -0.30 13.88
CA THR A 48 -20.30 -0.40 13.60
C THR A 48 -20.62 -0.10 12.13
N ALA A 49 -21.87 -0.26 11.71
CA ALA A 49 -22.28 -0.05 10.31
C ALA A 49 -21.95 1.36 9.80
N ASP A 50 -22.01 2.37 10.67
CA ASP A 50 -21.78 3.77 10.32
C ASP A 50 -20.29 4.17 10.39
N GLU A 51 -19.45 3.34 11.01
CA GLU A 51 -18.02 3.61 11.20
C GLU A 51 -17.13 2.77 10.27
N ARG A 52 -17.62 1.59 9.88
CA ARG A 52 -16.84 0.66 9.08
C ARG A 52 -16.63 1.22 7.68
N LYS A 53 -15.42 1.08 7.17
CA LYS A 53 -15.09 1.34 5.77
C LYS A 53 -13.99 0.40 5.31
N SER A 54 -14.01 0.06 4.04
CA SER A 54 -12.94 -0.72 3.42
C SER A 54 -12.66 -0.24 2.01
N VAL A 55 -11.42 -0.43 1.59
CA VAL A 55 -10.96 -0.23 0.21
C VAL A 55 -10.27 -1.51 -0.21
N HIS A 56 -10.64 -1.99 -1.39
CA HIS A 56 -10.07 -3.20 -2.00
C HIS A 56 -9.49 -2.79 -3.34
N LEU A 57 -8.19 -3.05 -3.52
CA LEU A 57 -7.47 -2.77 -4.74
C LEU A 57 -6.78 -4.04 -5.22
N HIS A 58 -6.90 -4.33 -6.51
CA HIS A 58 -6.15 -5.40 -7.16
C HIS A 58 -5.31 -4.81 -8.29
N LEU A 59 -4.02 -5.10 -8.28
CA LEU A 59 -3.06 -4.63 -9.27
C LEU A 59 -2.41 -5.84 -9.95
N ASN A 60 -2.50 -5.91 -11.28
CA ASN A 60 -1.73 -6.89 -12.03
C ASN A 60 -0.22 -6.65 -11.84
N PHE A 61 0.60 -7.72 -11.95
CA PHE A 61 2.04 -7.65 -11.73
C PHE A 61 2.75 -6.57 -12.58
N GLY A 62 2.33 -6.41 -13.84
CA GLY A 62 2.91 -5.41 -14.74
C GLY A 62 2.71 -3.98 -14.23
N LEU A 63 1.53 -3.67 -13.69
CA LEU A 63 1.23 -2.35 -13.14
C LEU A 63 2.04 -2.08 -11.86
N LEU A 64 2.10 -3.04 -10.93
CA LEU A 64 2.92 -2.89 -9.74
C LEU A 64 4.40 -2.70 -10.09
N ALA A 65 4.93 -3.46 -11.05
CA ALA A 65 6.30 -3.28 -11.53
C ALA A 65 6.54 -1.89 -12.14
N GLY A 66 5.56 -1.35 -12.87
CA GLY A 66 5.59 0.03 -13.36
C GLY A 66 5.64 1.06 -12.24
N ILE A 67 4.76 0.94 -11.24
CA ILE A 67 4.72 1.82 -10.06
C ILE A 67 6.07 1.81 -9.32
N LEU A 68 6.65 0.63 -9.08
CA LEU A 68 7.94 0.51 -8.40
C LEU A 68 9.08 1.21 -9.17
N ARG A 69 9.08 1.15 -10.51
CA ARG A 69 10.07 1.85 -11.34
C ARG A 69 9.90 3.36 -11.27
N GLU A 70 8.65 3.85 -11.30
CA GLU A 70 8.35 5.26 -11.16
C GLU A 70 8.80 5.79 -9.78
N LEU A 71 8.49 5.05 -8.72
CA LEU A 71 8.92 5.37 -7.35
C LEU A 71 10.45 5.43 -7.21
N ALA A 72 11.17 4.53 -7.88
CA ALA A 72 12.63 4.56 -7.90
C ALA A 72 13.17 5.85 -8.55
N GLY A 73 12.50 6.37 -9.58
CA GLY A 73 12.81 7.65 -10.20
C GLY A 73 12.57 8.86 -9.28
N SER A 74 11.64 8.73 -8.32
CA SER A 74 11.30 9.80 -7.37
C SER A 74 11.94 9.65 -5.99
N VAL A 75 12.88 8.73 -5.77
CA VAL A 75 13.47 8.46 -4.44
C VAL A 75 14.15 9.68 -3.80
N ALA A 76 14.58 10.65 -4.62
CA ALA A 76 15.15 11.91 -4.16
C ALA A 76 14.14 12.81 -3.43
N ALA A 77 12.83 12.56 -3.59
CA ALA A 77 11.76 13.30 -2.93
C ALA A 77 11.60 12.93 -1.44
N ILE A 78 12.09 11.76 -1.02
CA ILE A 78 12.17 11.42 0.41
C ILE A 78 13.23 12.34 1.04
N PRO A 79 12.97 13.03 2.17
CA PRO A 79 14.00 13.84 2.83
C PRO A 79 15.27 13.02 3.11
N LYS A 80 16.46 13.65 2.99
CA LYS A 80 17.74 12.92 3.13
C LYS A 80 18.05 12.54 4.57
N ASP A 81 17.54 13.33 5.50
CA ASP A 81 17.58 13.15 6.95
C ASP A 81 16.55 12.14 7.47
N ASP A 82 15.56 11.79 6.65
CA ASP A 82 14.60 10.73 6.94
C ASP A 82 15.19 9.34 6.62
N ILE A 83 16.22 8.98 7.39
CA ILE A 83 16.93 7.70 7.24
C ILE A 83 16.00 6.53 7.57
N ALA A 84 15.14 6.68 8.57
CA ALA A 84 14.27 5.61 9.04
C ALA A 84 13.28 5.12 7.96
N HIS A 85 12.54 6.01 7.30
CA HIS A 85 11.61 5.57 6.25
C HIS A 85 12.33 5.05 5.00
N ARG A 86 13.53 5.58 4.69
CA ARG A 86 14.38 5.07 3.60
C ARG A 86 14.81 3.63 3.85
N GLU A 87 15.32 3.33 5.04
CA GLU A 87 15.75 1.99 5.42
C GLU A 87 14.58 1.01 5.48
N GLN A 88 13.46 1.40 6.10
CA GLN A 88 12.24 0.58 6.16
C GLN A 88 11.76 0.14 4.78
N LEU A 89 11.70 1.07 3.81
CA LEU A 89 11.29 0.77 2.45
C LEU A 89 12.31 -0.10 1.72
N ALA A 90 13.60 0.18 1.88
CA ALA A 90 14.68 -0.59 1.27
C ALA A 90 14.69 -2.05 1.76
N ASP A 91 14.55 -2.26 3.07
CA ASP A 91 14.53 -3.59 3.69
C ASP A 91 13.34 -4.41 3.21
N ALA A 92 12.14 -3.81 3.16
CA ALA A 92 10.94 -4.49 2.67
C ALA A 92 11.06 -4.88 1.18
N LEU A 93 11.66 -4.02 0.35
CA LEU A 93 11.92 -4.33 -1.06
C LEU A 93 12.97 -5.43 -1.21
N ALA A 94 14.02 -5.42 -0.40
CA ALA A 94 15.05 -6.45 -0.41
C ALA A 94 14.48 -7.82 -0.02
N GLU A 95 13.62 -7.87 0.99
CA GLU A 95 12.91 -9.09 1.39
C GLU A 95 12.06 -9.64 0.25
N LEU A 96 11.23 -8.78 -0.38
CA LEU A 96 10.39 -9.17 -1.51
C LEU A 96 11.23 -9.64 -2.72
N GLN A 97 12.29 -8.92 -3.05
CA GLN A 97 13.19 -9.27 -4.16
C GLN A 97 13.84 -10.65 -3.95
N ARG A 98 14.25 -10.95 -2.72
CA ARG A 98 14.88 -12.23 -2.37
C ARG A 98 13.94 -13.41 -2.62
N VAL A 99 12.65 -13.26 -2.32
CA VAL A 99 11.66 -14.34 -2.50
C VAL A 99 11.05 -14.41 -3.90
N LEU A 100 11.07 -13.31 -4.67
CA LEU A 100 10.59 -13.28 -6.05
C LEU A 100 11.52 -14.01 -7.03
N ARG A 101 12.82 -14.07 -6.72
CA ARG A 101 13.78 -14.80 -7.56
C ARG A 101 13.69 -16.29 -7.22
N PRO A 102 13.26 -17.15 -8.16
CA PRO A 102 13.35 -18.59 -7.94
C PRO A 102 14.82 -18.95 -7.66
N SER A 103 15.04 -19.85 -6.70
CA SER A 103 16.36 -20.41 -6.40
C SER A 103 16.94 -21.17 -7.58
#